data_AF-A0A6P2HB95-F1
#
_entry.id   AF-A0A6P2HB95-F1
#
_cell.length_a   1.000
_cell.length_b   1.000
_cell.length_c   1.000
_cell.angle_alpha   90.00
_cell.angle_beta   90.00
_cell.angle_gamma   90.00
#
_symmetry.space_group_name_H-M   'P 1'
#
loop_
_entity.id
_entity.type
_entity.pdbx_description
1 polymer ?
#
loop_
_entity_poly.entity_id
_entity_poly.type
_entity_poly.pdbx_seq_one_letter_code
_entity_poly.pdbx_strand_id
1 'polypeptide(L)'
;MTKPDSLKGNIKGQAQAADRHDLERPDGDSALWARSLTTQRVADLFRTLPGLPGHWMQLQMQVNAGNRHFCGGQTGHQTTEEGKVLIRWIADAVIKAAERAPFDFNLQQLRFTADMGWLKLHRVGGRVLVLSRP
;
A
#
# COMPACT_ATOMS: atom_id res chain seq x y z
N MET A 1 -31.72 9.23 -21.65
CA MET A 1 -30.70 9.97 -20.87
C MET A 1 -29.82 8.97 -20.17
N THR A 2 -28.61 8.74 -20.68
CA THR A 2 -27.58 7.89 -20.08
C THR A 2 -26.24 8.58 -20.33
N LYS A 3 -25.59 9.06 -19.27
CA LYS A 3 -24.28 9.72 -19.36
C LYS A 3 -23.21 8.66 -19.70
N PRO A 4 -22.29 8.91 -20.65
CA PRO A 4 -21.20 8.00 -20.92
C PRO A 4 -20.07 8.14 -19.88
N ASP A 5 -19.53 6.97 -19.53
CA ASP A 5 -18.38 6.69 -18.68
C ASP A 5 -17.15 7.55 -19.06
N SER A 6 -16.89 8.61 -18.30
CA SER A 6 -15.76 9.54 -18.54
C SER A 6 -14.45 9.10 -17.85
N LEU A 7 -14.39 7.87 -17.32
CA LEU A 7 -13.21 7.32 -16.63
C LEU A 7 -12.26 6.54 -17.55
N LYS A 8 -12.53 6.47 -18.86
CA LYS A 8 -11.70 5.78 -19.87
C LYS A 8 -10.82 6.71 -20.71
N GLY A 9 -10.50 7.90 -20.18
CA GLY A 9 -9.59 8.85 -20.83
C GLY A 9 -8.11 8.53 -20.60
N ASN A 10 -7.50 7.84 -21.56
CA ASN A 10 -6.12 8.06 -22.01
C ASN A 10 -4.95 7.93 -20.98
N ILE A 11 -4.71 6.73 -20.45
CA ILE A 11 -3.50 6.40 -19.66
C ILE A 11 -2.60 5.44 -20.47
N LYS A 12 -2.31 5.78 -21.74
CA LYS A 12 -1.45 4.95 -22.61
C LYS A 12 -0.10 5.58 -22.95
N GLY A 13 0.26 6.69 -22.32
CA GLY A 13 1.49 7.45 -22.64
C GLY A 13 2.49 7.68 -21.50
N GLN A 14 2.15 7.40 -20.24
CA GLN A 14 3.03 7.69 -19.09
C GLN A 14 3.70 6.44 -18.48
N ALA A 15 3.65 5.30 -19.17
CA ALA A 15 4.32 4.07 -18.76
C ALA A 15 5.76 3.95 -19.32
N GLN A 16 6.49 5.05 -19.43
CA GLN A 16 7.91 5.04 -19.79
C GLN A 16 8.75 5.46 -18.59
N ALA A 17 9.31 4.45 -17.92
CA ALA A 17 10.57 4.49 -17.18
C ALA A 17 10.84 5.67 -16.21
N ALA A 18 9.80 6.33 -15.70
CA ALA A 18 9.93 7.24 -14.57
C ALA A 18 10.11 6.37 -13.31
N ASP A 19 11.36 6.27 -12.88
CA ASP A 19 11.82 5.92 -11.55
C ASP A 19 10.84 5.09 -10.70
N ARG A 20 10.89 3.76 -10.87
CA ARG A 20 10.14 2.81 -10.03
C ARG A 20 10.63 2.80 -8.58
N HIS A 21 11.25 3.85 -8.05
CA HIS A 21 11.62 3.98 -6.65
C HIS A 21 10.79 5.03 -5.90
N ASP A 22 10.43 6.13 -6.56
CA ASP A 22 9.58 7.17 -5.97
C ASP A 22 8.25 7.25 -6.73
N LEU A 23 7.16 6.91 -6.03
CA LEU A 23 5.83 7.27 -6.54
C LEU A 23 5.80 8.80 -6.63
N GLU A 24 5.46 9.32 -7.81
CA GLU A 24 5.26 10.74 -8.04
C GLU A 24 4.37 11.29 -6.92
N ARG A 25 4.90 12.24 -6.12
CA ARG A 25 4.22 12.74 -4.94
C ARG A 25 2.91 13.39 -5.39
N PRO A 26 1.73 12.84 -5.05
CA PRO A 26 0.49 13.50 -5.35
C PRO A 26 0.31 14.59 -4.31
N ASP A 27 0.69 15.81 -4.67
CA ASP A 27 0.30 17.01 -3.93
C ASP A 27 -1.20 17.24 -4.16
N GLY A 28 -2.05 16.52 -3.40
CA GLY A 28 -3.47 16.86 -3.26
C GLY A 28 -4.40 15.74 -2.83
N ASP A 29 -4.24 14.51 -3.32
CA ASP A 29 -5.26 13.45 -3.13
C ASP A 29 -4.69 12.20 -2.43
N SER A 30 -5.05 12.06 -1.16
CA SER A 30 -4.69 10.91 -0.31
C SER A 30 -5.25 9.58 -0.82
N ALA A 31 -6.42 9.58 -1.46
CA ALA A 31 -7.01 8.38 -2.03
C ALA A 31 -6.30 7.96 -3.31
N LEU A 32 -5.93 8.91 -4.17
CA LEU A 32 -5.12 8.65 -5.38
C LEU A 32 -3.75 8.09 -5.00
N TRP A 33 -3.09 8.68 -3.99
CA TRP A 33 -1.84 8.18 -3.44
C TRP A 33 -1.94 6.72 -2.98
N ALA A 34 -2.91 6.42 -2.11
CA ALA A 34 -3.10 5.08 -1.58
C ALA A 34 -3.44 4.08 -2.71
N ARG A 35 -4.16 4.52 -3.75
CA ARG A 35 -4.42 3.71 -4.94
C ARG A 35 -3.15 3.39 -5.72
N SER A 36 -2.28 4.37 -5.95
CA SER A 36 -1.00 4.16 -6.64
C SER A 36 -0.08 3.22 -5.85
N LEU A 37 0.00 3.40 -4.52
CA LEU A 37 0.71 2.51 -3.61
C LEU A 37 0.22 1.06 -3.72
N THR A 38 -1.09 0.86 -3.65
CA THR A 38 -1.72 -0.47 -3.69
C THR A 38 -1.71 -1.11 -5.08
N THR A 39 -1.65 -0.33 -6.16
CA THR A 39 -1.61 -0.87 -7.52
C THR A 39 -0.20 -1.27 -7.94
N GLN A 40 0.81 -0.46 -7.60
CA GLN A 40 2.18 -0.67 -8.09
C GLN A 40 3.03 -1.48 -7.10
N ARG A 41 3.05 -1.11 -5.81
CA ARG A 41 3.96 -1.74 -4.83
C ARG A 41 3.45 -3.04 -4.28
N VAL A 42 2.16 -3.08 -3.98
CA VAL A 42 1.53 -4.29 -3.44
C VAL A 42 1.48 -5.41 -4.49
N ALA A 43 1.45 -5.08 -5.79
CA ALA A 43 1.56 -6.06 -6.86
C ALA A 43 2.95 -6.72 -6.94
N ASP A 44 4.01 -5.97 -6.68
CA ASP A 44 5.39 -6.47 -6.74
C ASP A 44 5.86 -7.18 -5.46
N LEU A 45 5.21 -6.91 -4.32
CA LEU A 45 5.56 -7.45 -2.99
C LEU A 45 5.87 -8.95 -2.98
N PHE A 46 4.99 -9.74 -3.57
CA PHE A 46 5.06 -11.21 -3.54
C PHE A 46 5.45 -11.80 -4.89
N ARG A 47 6.14 -11.03 -5.74
CA ARG A 47 6.56 -11.48 -7.07
C ARG A 47 7.62 -12.58 -7.00
N THR A 48 8.62 -12.42 -6.14
CA THR A 48 9.68 -13.42 -5.91
C THR A 48 10.05 -13.46 -4.44
N LEU A 49 10.39 -14.64 -3.92
CA LEU A 49 10.81 -14.80 -2.53
C LEU A 49 12.09 -14.00 -2.20
N PRO A 50 13.15 -14.00 -3.05
CA PRO A 50 14.34 -13.19 -2.78
C PRO A 50 14.09 -11.67 -2.82
N GLY A 51 13.11 -11.22 -3.61
CA GLY A 51 12.76 -9.79 -3.72
C GLY A 51 11.88 -9.27 -2.59
N LEU A 52 11.16 -10.15 -1.89
CA LEU A 52 10.19 -9.80 -0.84
C LEU A 52 10.78 -8.83 0.20
N PRO A 53 11.97 -9.05 0.80
CA PRO A 53 12.51 -8.13 1.81
C PRO A 53 12.71 -6.72 1.27
N GLY A 54 13.21 -6.59 0.03
CA GLY A 54 13.45 -5.31 -0.62
C GLY A 54 12.16 -4.57 -0.94
N HIS A 55 11.17 -5.28 -1.51
CA HIS A 55 9.86 -4.69 -1.79
C HIS A 55 9.10 -4.31 -0.52
N TRP A 56 9.24 -5.10 0.55
CA TRP A 56 8.64 -4.79 1.84
C TRP A 56 9.23 -3.53 2.46
N MET A 57 10.56 -3.37 2.42
CA MET A 57 11.24 -2.17 2.86
C MET A 57 10.80 -0.94 2.07
N GLN A 58 10.65 -1.06 0.74
CA GLN A 58 10.13 0.01 -0.12
C GLN A 58 8.70 0.41 0.27
N LEU A 59 7.82 -0.56 0.52
CA LEU A 59 6.47 -0.29 1.00
C LEU A 59 6.48 0.46 2.34
N GLN A 60 7.31 0.04 3.29
CA GLN A 60 7.44 0.71 4.59
C GLN A 60 7.93 2.16 4.44
N MET A 61 8.90 2.42 3.56
CA MET A 61 9.38 3.79 3.28
C MET A 61 8.27 4.67 2.70
N GLN A 62 7.46 4.13 1.78
CA GLN A 62 6.35 4.88 1.19
C GLN A 62 5.22 5.12 2.19
N VAL A 63 4.88 4.14 3.03
CA VAL A 63 3.93 4.32 4.14
C VAL A 63 4.41 5.41 5.10
N ASN A 64 5.70 5.42 5.46
CA ASN A 64 6.27 6.46 6.32
C ASN A 64 6.21 7.86 5.67
N ALA A 65 6.51 7.96 4.38
CA ALA A 65 6.36 9.21 3.62
C ALA A 65 4.88 9.65 3.52
N GLY A 66 3.97 8.67 3.55
CA GLY A 66 2.53 8.84 3.54
C GLY A 66 1.91 9.37 4.82
N ASN A 67 2.66 9.52 5.92
CA ASN A 67 2.13 9.97 7.20
C ASN A 67 1.35 11.29 7.12
N ARG A 68 1.73 12.21 6.23
CA ARG A 68 0.98 13.46 5.99
C ARG A 68 -0.47 13.23 5.55
N HIS A 69 -0.72 12.13 4.83
CA HIS A 69 -2.04 11.72 4.35
C HIS A 69 -2.86 11.00 5.43
N PHE A 70 -2.19 10.45 6.46
CA PHE A 70 -2.85 9.79 7.59
C PHE A 70 -3.20 10.77 8.72
N CYS A 71 -2.38 11.81 8.91
CA CYS A 71 -2.47 12.70 10.08
C CYS A 71 -2.99 14.11 9.75
N GLY A 72 -3.68 14.33 8.62
CA GLY A 72 -4.33 15.61 8.30
C GLY A 72 -3.39 16.81 8.10
N GLY A 73 -2.08 16.59 7.91
CA GLY A 73 -1.07 17.64 7.77
C GLY A 73 0.25 17.35 8.49
N GLN A 74 1.19 18.31 8.47
CA GLN A 74 2.55 18.15 9.04
C GLN A 74 2.59 18.08 10.58
N THR A 75 1.53 18.49 11.28
CA THR A 75 1.48 18.62 12.74
C THR A 75 0.57 17.62 13.45
N GLY A 76 -0.16 16.77 12.73
CA GLY A 76 -1.04 15.79 13.36
C GLY A 76 -0.24 14.69 14.07
N HIS A 77 -0.36 14.61 15.38
CA HIS A 77 0.19 13.52 16.19
C HIS A 77 -0.71 12.27 16.20
N GLN A 78 -1.93 12.41 15.69
CA GLN A 78 -2.96 11.37 15.70
C GLN A 78 -3.49 11.13 14.29
N THR A 79 -3.79 9.86 14.01
CA THR A 79 -4.38 9.45 12.74
C THR A 79 -5.83 9.96 12.64
N THR A 80 -6.17 10.65 11.55
CA THR A 80 -7.55 11.11 11.31
C THR A 80 -8.45 9.92 10.96
N GLU A 81 -9.77 10.07 11.01
CA GLU A 81 -10.69 9.00 10.61
C GLU A 81 -10.50 8.60 9.14
N GLU A 82 -10.27 9.57 8.26
CA GLU A 82 -9.92 9.32 6.85
C GLU A 82 -8.57 8.58 6.74
N GLY A 83 -7.58 8.98 7.54
CA GLY A 83 -6.30 8.29 7.64
C GLY A 83 -6.44 6.83 8.05
N LYS A 84 -7.28 6.53 9.05
CA LYS A 84 -7.58 5.15 9.48
C LYS A 84 -8.21 4.33 8.37
N VAL A 85 -9.12 4.93 7.58
CA VAL A 85 -9.73 4.27 6.42
C VAL A 85 -8.66 3.94 5.36
N LEU A 86 -7.75 4.88 5.06
CA LEU A 86 -6.65 4.65 4.11
C LEU A 86 -5.69 3.56 4.59
N ILE A 87 -5.32 3.57 5.86
CA ILE A 87 -4.46 2.56 6.48
C ILE A 87 -5.09 1.16 6.36
N ARG A 88 -6.37 1.03 6.70
CA ARG A 88 -7.12 -0.23 6.56
C ARG A 88 -7.16 -0.69 5.11
N TRP A 89 -7.39 0.23 4.18
CA TRP A 89 -7.40 -0.10 2.75
C TRP A 89 -6.06 -0.63 2.25
N ILE A 90 -4.95 0.02 2.64
CA ILE A 90 -3.60 -0.44 2.30
C ILE A 90 -3.33 -1.82 2.92
N ALA A 91 -3.70 -2.01 4.19
CA ALA A 91 -3.52 -3.28 4.88
C ALA A 91 -4.30 -4.42 4.22
N ASP A 92 -5.57 -4.19 3.85
CA ASP A 92 -6.39 -5.17 3.14
C ASP A 92 -5.82 -5.51 1.75
N ALA A 93 -5.26 -4.53 1.04
CA ALA A 93 -4.59 -4.77 -0.23
C ALA A 93 -3.36 -5.68 -0.06
N VAL A 94 -2.53 -5.43 0.96
CA VAL A 94 -1.36 -6.26 1.28
C VAL A 94 -1.78 -7.69 1.63
N ILE A 95 -2.82 -7.86 2.45
CA ILE A 95 -3.35 -9.18 2.81
C ILE A 95 -3.85 -9.94 1.57
N LYS A 96 -4.63 -9.28 0.70
CA LYS A 96 -5.11 -9.89 -0.55
C LYS A 96 -3.97 -10.28 -1.50
N ALA A 97 -2.89 -9.50 -1.54
CA ALA A 97 -1.71 -9.84 -2.32
C ALA A 97 -0.97 -11.05 -1.72
N ALA A 98 -0.84 -11.10 -0.39
CA ALA A 98 -0.27 -12.25 0.32
C ALA A 98 -1.07 -13.54 0.09
N GLU A 99 -2.40 -13.45 0.02
CA GLU A 99 -3.28 -14.60 -0.26
C GLU A 99 -2.98 -15.24 -1.62
N ARG A 100 -2.53 -14.41 -2.58
CA ARG A 100 -2.18 -14.81 -3.94
C ARG A 100 -0.69 -15.11 -4.14
N ALA A 101 0.13 -14.97 -3.10
CA ALA A 101 1.57 -15.21 -3.19
C ALA A 101 1.84 -16.67 -3.61
N PRO A 102 2.77 -16.90 -4.57
CA PRO A 102 3.06 -18.25 -5.07
C PRO A 102 4.01 -19.04 -4.16
N PHE A 103 4.44 -18.48 -3.03
CA PHE A 103 5.37 -19.08 -2.07
C PHE A 103 5.00 -18.73 -0.64
N ASP A 104 5.42 -19.57 0.30
CA ASP A 104 5.35 -19.28 1.74
C ASP A 104 6.43 -18.28 2.15
N PHE A 105 6.13 -17.50 3.19
CA PHE A 105 7.06 -16.49 3.71
C PHE A 105 6.92 -16.32 5.21
N ASN A 106 8.07 -16.03 5.86
CA ASN A 106 8.14 -15.71 7.28
C ASN A 106 7.52 -14.35 7.58
N LEU A 107 7.27 -14.10 8.87
CA LEU A 107 6.64 -12.88 9.39
C LEU A 107 7.10 -11.60 8.68
N GLN A 108 6.13 -10.94 8.03
CA GLN A 108 6.25 -9.60 7.48
C GLN A 108 5.45 -8.62 8.33
N GLN A 109 5.98 -7.41 8.50
CA GLN A 109 5.48 -6.42 9.45
C GLN A 109 5.47 -5.03 8.84
N LEU A 110 4.30 -4.39 8.78
CA LEU A 110 4.15 -3.03 8.25
C LEU A 110 3.58 -2.13 9.35
N ARG A 111 4.30 -1.07 9.67
CA ARG A 111 3.89 -0.04 10.63
C ARG A 111 3.36 1.17 9.87
N PHE A 112 2.25 1.74 10.34
CA PHE A 112 1.68 2.97 9.76
C PHE A 112 2.05 4.17 10.63
N THR A 113 1.12 4.63 11.47
CA THR A 113 1.30 5.71 12.43
C THR A 113 1.59 5.16 13.83
N ALA A 114 2.01 6.01 14.76
CA ALA A 114 2.39 5.57 16.11
C ALA A 114 1.21 5.11 16.97
N ASP A 115 0.02 5.67 16.73
CA ASP A 115 -1.24 5.39 17.42
C ASP A 115 -2.02 4.22 16.80
N MET A 116 -1.61 3.72 15.63
CA MET A 116 -2.24 2.59 14.95
C MET A 116 -1.49 1.28 15.19
N GLY A 117 -2.24 0.18 15.13
CA GLY A 117 -1.66 -1.16 15.21
C GLY A 117 -0.71 -1.46 14.05
N TRP A 118 0.08 -2.52 14.20
CA TRP A 118 0.91 -3.03 13.11
C TRP A 118 0.07 -3.96 12.23
N LEU A 119 0.33 -3.97 10.93
CA LEU A 119 -0.04 -5.12 10.10
C LEU A 119 1.05 -6.18 10.25
N LYS A 120 0.68 -7.38 10.69
CA LYS A 120 1.59 -8.53 10.82
C LYS A 120 0.97 -9.74 10.15
N LEU A 121 1.71 -10.36 9.24
CA LEU A 121 1.26 -11.57 8.54
C LEU A 121 2.42 -12.46 8.13
N HIS A 122 2.12 -13.74 7.96
CA HIS A 122 2.99 -14.72 7.34
C HIS A 122 2.15 -15.67 6.50
N ARG A 123 2.81 -16.44 5.63
CA ARG A 123 2.15 -17.46 4.83
C ARG A 123 2.85 -18.79 5.04
N VAL A 124 2.10 -19.80 5.45
CA VAL A 124 2.59 -21.14 5.78
C VAL A 124 1.62 -22.17 5.21
N GLY A 125 2.15 -23.14 4.46
CA GLY A 125 1.34 -24.17 3.81
C GLY A 125 0.33 -23.59 2.81
N GLY A 126 0.70 -22.50 2.12
CA GLY A 126 -0.18 -21.83 1.17
C GLY A 126 -1.35 -21.07 1.79
N ARG A 127 -1.35 -20.85 3.11
CA ARG A 127 -2.37 -20.08 3.82
C ARG A 127 -1.76 -18.86 4.48
N VAL A 128 -2.40 -17.70 4.31
CA VAL A 128 -2.02 -16.49 5.02
C VAL A 128 -2.61 -16.52 6.41
N LEU A 129 -1.78 -16.31 7.42
CA LEU A 129 -2.22 -16.02 8.78
C LEU A 129 -1.92 -14.55 9.09
N VAL A 130 -2.95 -13.80 9.45
CA VAL A 130 -2.85 -12.40 9.86
C VAL A 130 -2.82 -12.35 11.38
N LEU A 131 -1.69 -11.92 11.95
CA LEU A 131 -1.47 -11.87 13.39
C LEU A 131 -1.97 -10.57 14.02
N SER A 132 -1.96 -9.47 13.26
CA SER A 132 -2.51 -8.19 13.71
C SER A 132 -2.92 -7.32 12.52
N ARG A 133 -3.90 -6.45 12.75
CA ARG A 133 -4.36 -5.43 11.82
C ARG A 133 -4.32 -4.05 12.50
N PRO A 134 -4.02 -2.98 11.75
CA PRO A 134 -4.09 -1.60 12.23
C PRO A 134 -5.52 -1.14 12.49
#